data_AF-A0A5J6P7X6-F1
#
_entry.id   AF-A0A5J6P7X6-F1
#
_cell.length_a   1.000
_cell.length_b   1.000
_cell.length_c   1.000
_cell.angle_alpha   90.00
_cell.angle_beta   90.00
_cell.angle_gamma   90.00
#
_symmetry.space_group_name_H-M   'P 1'
#
loop_
_entity.id
_entity.type
_entity.pdbx_description
1 polymer ?
#
loop_
_entity_poly.entity_id
_entity_poly.type
_entity_poly.pdbx_seq_one_letter_code
_entity_poly.pdbx_strand_id
1 'polypeptide(L)'
;MISNSLPSSYANTVAPYAPLGRAAVGQEDTELKSSSFKPTEQLAESVHSQNRRLPDERPNDEVEQDRQAALSQERRANSGRTEEELKTEQKQIQDLAARDREVRAHEQAHAAVAGQYAGSPTYSFVRGPDGVSYAVGGSVEVDTSPIPGDPEATLRKAQQLRRAANAPAEPSSQDGRVAAQAAKMELEARAELRAKEAAEAEEQNSLRGDDVKKEDESQAAGSAGDAELARREREEERIAQDENRLQREQLEFEEEQRLLDQRQARAELFNESTRRNIDINRRLIEIGVFADNNAVGSFLNKTV
;
A
#
# COMPACT_ATOMS: atom_id res chain seq x y z
N MET A 1 -14.98 52.21 13.91
CA MET A 1 -15.87 51.20 13.31
C MET A 1 -15.62 51.15 11.82
N ILE A 2 -14.80 50.21 11.32
CA ILE A 2 -14.88 49.75 9.93
C ILE A 2 -14.56 48.25 9.98
N SER A 3 -15.60 47.45 9.86
CA SER A 3 -15.60 45.99 9.92
C SER A 3 -15.03 45.39 8.63
N ASN A 4 -14.00 44.55 8.77
CA ASN A 4 -13.44 43.77 7.67
C ASN A 4 -14.30 42.50 7.49
N SER A 5 -15.24 42.55 6.54
CA SER A 5 -16.08 41.41 6.15
C SER A 5 -15.52 40.82 4.85
N LEU A 6 -14.72 39.76 4.97
CA LEU A 6 -14.34 38.90 3.86
C LEU A 6 -15.45 37.84 3.67
N PRO A 7 -16.11 37.75 2.51
CA PRO A 7 -17.02 36.64 2.25
C PRO A 7 -16.23 35.35 2.01
N SER A 8 -16.53 34.35 2.84
CA SER A 8 -16.21 32.94 2.60
C SER A 8 -16.87 32.48 1.31
N SER A 9 -16.07 31.98 0.36
CA SER A 9 -16.56 31.26 -0.81
C SER A 9 -16.19 29.80 -0.66
N TYR A 10 -17.08 29.03 -0.05
CA TYR A 10 -17.19 27.60 -0.31
C TYR A 10 -17.76 27.42 -1.71
N ALA A 11 -17.03 26.77 -2.61
CA ALA A 11 -17.63 26.00 -3.69
C ALA A 11 -16.60 25.00 -4.23
N ASN A 12 -16.65 23.79 -3.65
CA ASN A 12 -16.03 22.61 -4.21
C ASN A 12 -16.82 22.24 -5.48
N THR A 13 -16.52 22.86 -6.62
CA THR A 13 -17.06 22.43 -7.90
C THR A 13 -16.22 21.27 -8.41
N VAL A 14 -16.75 20.07 -8.25
CA VAL A 14 -16.31 18.86 -8.95
C VAL A 14 -16.28 19.19 -10.44
N ALA A 15 -15.09 19.28 -11.03
CA ALA A 15 -14.96 19.34 -12.47
C ALA A 15 -15.51 18.01 -13.04
N PRO A 16 -16.47 18.01 -13.98
CA PRO A 16 -16.84 16.79 -14.64
C PRO A 16 -15.64 16.30 -15.45
N TYR A 17 -15.21 15.08 -15.19
CA TYR A 17 -14.20 14.37 -15.98
C TYR A 17 -14.70 14.30 -17.44
N ALA A 18 -14.07 15.09 -18.32
CA ALA A 18 -14.32 15.00 -19.76
C ALA A 18 -13.60 13.76 -20.29
N PRO A 19 -14.32 12.75 -20.84
CA PRO A 19 -13.64 11.63 -21.48
C PRO A 19 -12.92 12.18 -22.72
N LEU A 20 -11.59 12.05 -22.75
CA LEU A 20 -10.82 12.18 -23.99
C LEU A 20 -11.13 10.95 -24.86
N GLY A 21 -12.28 10.98 -25.52
CA GLY A 21 -12.78 9.97 -26.42
C GLY A 21 -13.98 10.55 -27.17
N ARG A 22 -13.94 10.51 -28.52
CA ARG A 22 -15.05 10.95 -29.37
C ARG A 22 -16.36 10.31 -28.89
N ALA A 23 -17.37 11.14 -28.61
CA ALA A 23 -18.73 10.67 -28.40
C ALA A 23 -19.21 9.89 -29.64
N ALA A 24 -20.04 8.87 -29.40
CA ALA A 24 -20.65 8.08 -30.45
C ALA A 24 -21.46 8.99 -31.40
N VAL A 25 -21.34 8.74 -32.70
CA VAL A 25 -22.09 9.45 -33.74
C VAL A 25 -23.60 9.37 -33.48
N GLY A 26 -24.27 10.52 -33.33
CA GLY A 26 -25.73 10.61 -33.19
C GLY A 26 -26.25 11.42 -31.99
N GLN A 27 -25.40 11.97 -31.13
CA GLN A 27 -25.80 12.96 -30.12
C GLN A 27 -25.11 14.29 -30.42
N GLU A 28 -25.84 15.21 -31.05
CA GLU A 28 -25.36 16.54 -31.39
C GLU A 28 -26.12 17.58 -30.57
N ASP A 29 -25.42 18.16 -29.59
CA ASP A 29 -25.91 19.30 -28.81
C ASP A 29 -25.90 20.57 -29.66
N THR A 30 -26.95 21.38 -29.52
CA THR A 30 -27.23 22.55 -30.37
C THR A 30 -26.26 23.73 -30.20
N GLU A 31 -25.23 23.61 -29.36
CA GLU A 31 -24.30 24.70 -29.03
C GLU A 31 -23.11 24.84 -30.00
N LEU A 32 -22.93 23.91 -30.95
CA LEU A 32 -21.85 23.99 -31.96
C LEU A 32 -22.22 24.81 -33.22
N LYS A 33 -23.39 25.47 -33.23
CA LYS A 33 -23.96 26.18 -34.39
C LYS A 33 -23.28 27.50 -34.80
N SER A 34 -22.19 27.91 -34.15
CA SER A 34 -21.47 29.15 -34.49
C SER A 34 -20.06 28.94 -35.07
N SER A 35 -19.71 27.74 -35.51
CA SER A 35 -18.45 27.55 -36.25
C SER A 35 -18.58 28.10 -37.69
N SER A 36 -17.66 28.99 -38.06
CA SER A 36 -17.61 29.72 -39.35
C SER A 36 -17.18 28.87 -40.55
N PHE A 37 -17.31 27.54 -40.47
CA PHE A 37 -16.93 26.66 -41.55
C PHE A 37 -18.17 26.28 -42.35
N LYS A 38 -18.19 26.65 -43.64
CA LYS A 38 -19.27 26.24 -44.54
C LYS A 38 -19.26 24.71 -44.64
N PRO A 39 -20.40 24.02 -44.41
CA PRO A 39 -20.48 22.60 -44.67
C PRO A 39 -20.41 22.41 -46.19
N THR A 40 -19.42 21.66 -46.66
CA THR A 40 -19.47 21.14 -48.02
C THR A 40 -20.54 20.06 -48.08
N GLU A 41 -21.61 20.31 -48.84
CA GLU A 41 -22.57 19.29 -49.25
C GLU A 41 -21.81 18.14 -49.90
N GLN A 42 -21.75 17.00 -49.19
CA GLN A 42 -21.30 15.76 -49.77
C GLN A 42 -22.50 15.13 -50.48
N LEU A 43 -22.49 15.24 -51.81
CA LEU A 43 -23.40 14.54 -52.71
C LEU A 43 -23.53 13.07 -52.30
N ALA A 44 -24.75 12.68 -51.95
CA ALA A 44 -25.13 11.30 -51.72
C ALA A 44 -25.21 10.60 -53.08
N GLU A 45 -24.09 10.08 -53.58
CA GLU A 45 -24.15 9.13 -54.68
C GLU A 45 -22.98 8.13 -54.65
N SER A 46 -23.36 6.86 -54.47
CA SER A 46 -22.63 5.65 -54.87
C SER A 46 -21.16 5.51 -54.45
N VAL A 47 -20.92 4.86 -53.29
CA VAL A 47 -19.65 4.16 -53.03
C VAL A 47 -19.94 2.73 -52.55
N HIS A 48 -20.58 1.94 -53.42
CA HIS A 48 -20.58 0.47 -53.32
C HIS A 48 -19.53 -0.17 -54.25
N SER A 49 -18.56 0.58 -54.75
CA SER A 49 -17.53 0.01 -55.62
C SER A 49 -16.23 0.78 -55.51
N GLN A 50 -15.42 0.46 -54.51
CA GLN A 50 -13.96 0.66 -54.52
C GLN A 50 -13.31 0.09 -53.24
N ASN A 51 -13.46 -1.22 -53.02
CA ASN A 51 -12.49 -1.98 -52.24
C ASN A 51 -11.44 -2.57 -53.19
N ARG A 52 -10.78 -1.68 -53.94
CA ARG A 52 -9.65 -2.02 -54.82
C ARG A 52 -8.55 -0.97 -54.63
N ARG A 53 -8.05 -0.87 -53.40
CA ARG A 53 -6.79 -0.17 -53.12
C ARG A 53 -5.63 -1.11 -53.51
N LEU A 54 -4.59 -0.55 -54.12
CA LEU A 54 -3.41 -1.33 -54.51
C LEU A 54 -2.71 -1.92 -53.27
N PRO A 55 -2.01 -3.06 -53.39
CA PRO A 55 -1.39 -3.75 -52.25
C PRO A 55 -0.40 -2.92 -51.42
N ASP A 56 0.14 -1.84 -52.00
CA ASP A 56 1.28 -1.06 -51.49
C ASP A 56 0.91 -0.03 -50.39
N GLU A 57 -0.38 0.14 -50.07
CA GLU A 57 -0.85 1.10 -49.05
C GLU A 57 -1.31 0.44 -47.74
N ARG A 58 -0.92 -0.81 -47.47
CA ARG A 58 -1.29 -1.54 -46.25
C ARG A 58 -0.08 -1.77 -45.34
N PRO A 59 0.43 -0.73 -44.65
CA PRO A 59 1.61 -0.83 -43.79
C PRO A 59 1.42 -1.74 -42.55
N ASN A 60 0.21 -2.29 -42.32
CA ASN A 60 -0.12 -3.17 -41.20
C ASN A 60 -0.56 -4.58 -41.60
N ASP A 61 -0.56 -4.93 -42.90
CA ASP A 61 -0.99 -6.26 -43.35
C ASP A 61 -0.04 -7.37 -42.88
N GLU A 62 1.26 -7.06 -42.79
CA GLU A 62 2.28 -8.00 -42.25
C GLU A 62 2.04 -8.26 -40.76
N VAL A 63 1.76 -7.22 -39.97
CA VAL A 63 1.44 -7.33 -38.54
C VAL A 63 0.16 -8.14 -38.31
N GLU A 64 -0.85 -7.94 -39.16
CA GLU A 64 -2.12 -8.66 -39.06
C GLU A 64 -1.97 -10.13 -39.50
N GLN A 65 -1.15 -10.40 -40.53
CA GLN A 65 -0.79 -11.78 -40.93
C GLN A 65 -0.01 -12.51 -39.83
N ASP A 66 0.97 -11.86 -39.20
CA ASP A 66 1.73 -12.43 -38.08
C ASP A 66 0.81 -12.74 -36.89
N ARG A 67 -0.15 -11.85 -36.60
CA ARG A 67 -1.14 -12.07 -35.54
C ARG A 67 -2.05 -13.25 -35.83
N GLN A 68 -2.53 -13.38 -37.08
CA GLN A 68 -3.33 -14.52 -37.52
C GLN A 68 -2.53 -15.83 -37.54
N ALA A 69 -1.25 -15.78 -37.89
CA ALA A 69 -0.35 -16.91 -37.82
C ALA A 69 -0.14 -17.39 -36.37
N ALA A 70 0.10 -16.47 -35.42
CA ALA A 70 0.23 -16.78 -34.00
C ALA A 70 -1.06 -17.41 -33.43
N LEU A 71 -2.22 -16.80 -33.71
CA LEU A 71 -3.53 -17.32 -33.25
C LEU A 71 -3.85 -18.70 -33.82
N SER A 72 -3.49 -18.97 -35.07
CA SER A 72 -3.71 -20.28 -35.70
C SER A 72 -2.75 -21.34 -35.16
N GLN A 73 -1.52 -20.96 -34.79
CA GLN A 73 -0.55 -21.83 -34.13
C GLN A 73 -0.98 -22.18 -32.70
N GLU A 74 -1.53 -21.22 -31.97
CA GLU A 74 -2.08 -21.38 -30.62
C GLU A 74 -3.32 -22.29 -30.61
N ARG A 75 -4.23 -22.12 -31.59
CA ARG A 75 -5.38 -23.04 -31.77
C ARG A 75 -4.94 -24.46 -32.10
N ARG A 76 -3.88 -24.64 -32.89
CA ARG A 76 -3.30 -25.96 -33.21
C ARG A 76 -2.66 -26.60 -31.96
N ALA A 77 -1.97 -25.81 -31.14
CA ALA A 77 -1.41 -26.28 -29.87
C ALA A 77 -2.51 -26.71 -28.88
N ASN A 78 -3.66 -26.01 -28.86
CA ASN A 78 -4.79 -26.37 -28.01
C ASN A 78 -5.63 -27.54 -28.55
N SER A 79 -5.66 -27.79 -29.86
CA SER A 79 -6.48 -28.86 -30.45
C SER A 79 -6.04 -30.29 -30.11
N GLY A 80 -4.87 -30.47 -29.49
CA GLY A 80 -4.39 -31.77 -28.99
C GLY A 80 -4.43 -31.93 -27.46
N ARG A 81 -4.87 -30.90 -26.72
CA ARG A 81 -4.90 -30.92 -25.25
C ARG A 81 -6.22 -31.44 -24.72
N THR A 82 -6.14 -32.20 -23.64
CA THR A 82 -7.31 -32.69 -22.92
C THR A 82 -7.99 -31.55 -22.14
N GLU A 83 -9.27 -31.69 -21.85
CA GLU A 83 -10.01 -30.69 -21.07
C GLU A 83 -9.45 -30.54 -19.63
N GLU A 84 -8.85 -31.60 -19.09
CA GLU A 84 -8.15 -31.56 -17.80
C GLU A 84 -6.87 -30.72 -17.85
N GLU A 85 -6.06 -30.85 -18.90
CA GLU A 85 -4.85 -30.04 -19.11
C GLU A 85 -5.17 -28.54 -19.25
N LEU A 86 -6.25 -28.21 -19.96
CA LEU A 86 -6.67 -26.81 -20.08
C LEU A 86 -7.12 -26.22 -18.74
N LYS A 87 -7.81 -27.01 -17.89
CA LYS A 87 -8.22 -26.57 -16.55
C LYS A 87 -7.01 -26.37 -15.63
N THR A 88 -6.00 -27.24 -15.69
CA THR A 88 -4.79 -27.09 -14.87
C THR A 88 -3.95 -25.91 -15.30
N GLU A 89 -3.76 -25.69 -16.61
CA GLU A 89 -3.08 -24.51 -17.16
C GLU A 89 -3.80 -23.22 -16.74
N GLN A 90 -5.13 -23.19 -16.85
CA GLN A 90 -5.90 -22.01 -16.48
C GLN A 90 -5.82 -21.69 -14.98
N LYS A 91 -5.80 -22.71 -14.12
CA LYS A 91 -5.56 -22.54 -12.69
C LYS A 91 -4.15 -22.00 -12.42
N GLN A 92 -3.14 -22.54 -13.08
CA GLN A 92 -1.76 -22.06 -12.95
C GLN A 92 -1.62 -20.59 -13.37
N ILE A 93 -2.28 -20.18 -14.46
CA ILE A 93 -2.32 -18.78 -14.89
C ILE A 93 -2.97 -17.89 -13.84
N GLN A 94 -4.08 -18.33 -13.24
CA GLN A 94 -4.76 -17.58 -12.17
C GLN A 94 -3.85 -17.41 -10.94
N ASP A 95 -3.16 -18.47 -10.52
CA ASP A 95 -2.25 -18.44 -9.37
C ASP A 95 -1.04 -17.52 -9.64
N LEU A 96 -0.48 -17.56 -10.85
CA LEU A 96 0.61 -16.67 -11.25
C LEU A 96 0.17 -15.21 -11.33
N ALA A 97 -1.02 -14.95 -11.89
CA ALA A 97 -1.58 -13.62 -11.98
C ALA A 97 -1.92 -13.02 -10.60
N ALA A 98 -2.40 -13.86 -9.66
CA ALA A 98 -2.62 -13.43 -8.28
C ALA A 98 -1.30 -13.03 -7.61
N ARG A 99 -0.29 -13.90 -7.68
CA ARG A 99 1.05 -13.62 -7.13
C ARG A 99 1.69 -12.38 -7.73
N ASP A 100 1.57 -12.17 -9.04
CA ASP A 100 2.11 -10.99 -9.73
C ASP A 100 1.52 -9.68 -9.20
N ARG A 101 0.20 -9.65 -8.94
CA ARG A 101 -0.46 -8.49 -8.33
C ARG A 101 0.02 -8.26 -6.91
N GLU A 102 0.13 -9.32 -6.12
CA GLU A 102 0.61 -9.26 -4.73
C GLU A 102 2.04 -8.74 -4.66
N VAL A 103 2.95 -9.31 -5.46
CA VAL A 103 4.36 -8.88 -5.52
C VAL A 103 4.45 -7.43 -5.93
N ARG A 104 3.76 -7.00 -7.00
CA ARG A 104 3.79 -5.59 -7.41
C ARG A 104 3.23 -4.65 -6.34
N ALA A 105 2.13 -5.03 -5.69
CA ALA A 105 1.57 -4.23 -4.60
C ALA A 105 2.52 -4.17 -3.39
N HIS A 106 3.20 -5.28 -3.08
CA HIS A 106 4.18 -5.37 -2.02
C HIS A 106 5.37 -4.43 -2.26
N GLU A 107 6.00 -4.53 -3.44
CA GLU A 107 7.12 -3.65 -3.80
C GLU A 107 6.69 -2.18 -3.91
N GLN A 108 5.49 -1.93 -4.44
CA GLN A 108 4.95 -0.58 -4.54
C GLN A 108 4.72 0.04 -3.17
N ALA A 109 4.23 -0.73 -2.19
CA ALA A 109 4.05 -0.26 -0.82
C ALA A 109 5.39 0.09 -0.18
N HIS A 110 6.42 -0.75 -0.34
CA HIS A 110 7.77 -0.44 0.11
C HIS A 110 8.32 0.84 -0.51
N ALA A 111 8.27 0.97 -1.84
CA ALA A 111 8.77 2.15 -2.54
C ALA A 111 8.01 3.43 -2.20
N ALA A 112 6.67 3.36 -2.08
CA ALA A 112 5.83 4.50 -1.74
C ALA A 112 6.15 5.07 -0.36
N VAL A 113 6.41 4.20 0.63
CA VAL A 113 6.79 4.66 1.97
C VAL A 113 8.26 5.06 2.01
N ALA A 114 9.19 4.38 1.36
CA ALA A 114 10.59 4.79 1.35
C ALA A 114 10.81 6.14 0.63
N GLY A 115 9.93 6.50 -0.32
CA GLY A 115 9.94 7.79 -0.99
C GLY A 115 11.25 8.03 -1.72
N GLN A 116 11.87 9.20 -1.50
CA GLN A 116 13.12 9.58 -2.16
C GLN A 116 14.34 8.73 -1.78
N TYR A 117 14.25 7.92 -0.72
CA TYR A 117 15.35 7.08 -0.25
C TYR A 117 15.29 5.65 -0.81
N ALA A 118 14.23 5.33 -1.58
CA ALA A 118 14.12 4.08 -2.32
C ALA A 118 14.68 4.21 -3.73
N GLY A 119 15.31 3.13 -4.17
CA GLY A 119 15.59 2.85 -5.57
C GLY A 119 14.34 2.38 -6.32
N SER A 120 14.51 2.11 -7.61
CA SER A 120 13.43 1.55 -8.42
C SER A 120 13.13 0.10 -8.00
N PRO A 121 11.86 -0.32 -7.93
CA PRO A 121 11.51 -1.71 -7.70
C PRO A 121 12.13 -2.63 -8.74
N THR A 122 12.64 -3.76 -8.28
CA THR A 122 13.16 -4.84 -9.11
C THR A 122 12.25 -6.05 -9.00
N TYR A 123 12.07 -6.79 -10.09
CA TYR A 123 11.17 -7.93 -10.14
C TYR A 123 11.84 -9.15 -10.75
N SER A 124 11.51 -10.32 -10.22
CA SER A 124 11.87 -11.63 -10.76
C SER A 124 10.66 -12.25 -11.44
N PHE A 125 10.83 -12.67 -12.69
CA PHE A 125 9.72 -13.13 -13.53
C PHE A 125 9.78 -14.63 -13.83
N VAL A 126 8.61 -15.24 -13.95
CA VAL A 126 8.42 -16.61 -14.48
C VAL A 126 7.45 -16.55 -15.66
N ARG A 127 7.77 -17.30 -16.72
CA ARG A 127 6.91 -17.40 -17.89
C ARG A 127 5.80 -18.43 -17.66
N GLY A 128 4.55 -18.01 -17.83
CA GLY A 128 3.36 -18.87 -17.74
C GLY A 128 3.15 -19.73 -18.98
N PRO A 129 2.22 -20.71 -18.91
CA PRO A 129 1.86 -21.59 -20.03
C PRO A 129 1.17 -20.83 -21.18
N ASP A 130 0.66 -19.63 -20.93
CA ASP A 130 0.15 -18.66 -21.90
C ASP A 130 1.25 -17.80 -22.57
N GLY A 131 2.51 -18.01 -22.18
CA GLY A 131 3.65 -17.29 -22.72
C GLY A 131 3.87 -15.89 -22.11
N VAL A 132 3.04 -15.46 -21.16
CA VAL A 132 3.16 -14.18 -20.45
C VAL A 132 4.13 -14.31 -19.27
N SER A 133 4.87 -13.24 -18.94
CA SER A 133 5.77 -13.20 -17.79
C SER A 133 5.09 -12.59 -16.56
N TYR A 134 5.10 -13.32 -15.46
CA TYR A 134 4.51 -12.94 -14.18
C TYR A 134 5.59 -12.70 -13.12
N ALA A 135 5.49 -11.64 -12.34
CA ALA A 135 6.39 -11.37 -11.22
C ALA A 135 6.09 -12.35 -10.07
N VAL A 136 7.09 -13.11 -9.66
CA VAL A 136 6.96 -14.07 -8.55
C VAL A 136 7.74 -13.64 -7.31
N GLY A 137 8.56 -12.61 -7.44
CA GLY A 137 9.26 -11.94 -6.35
C GLY A 137 9.75 -10.58 -6.79
N GLY A 138 10.11 -9.74 -5.82
CA GLY A 138 10.67 -8.42 -6.07
C GLY A 138 11.51 -7.96 -4.89
N SER A 139 12.16 -6.82 -5.07
CA SER A 139 12.80 -6.09 -3.99
C SER A 139 12.96 -4.60 -4.33
N VAL A 140 12.88 -3.76 -3.31
CA VAL A 140 13.22 -2.33 -3.40
C VAL A 140 14.54 -2.09 -2.68
N GLU A 141 15.57 -1.68 -3.43
CA GLU A 141 16.83 -1.26 -2.82
C GLU A 141 16.63 0.06 -2.08
N VAL A 142 17.21 0.20 -0.90
CA VAL A 142 17.15 1.43 -0.12
C VAL A 142 18.54 1.84 0.36
N ASP A 143 18.78 3.15 0.36
CA ASP A 143 20.05 3.68 0.85
C ASP A 143 20.05 3.78 2.38
N THR A 144 20.75 2.85 3.03
CA THR A 144 20.96 2.82 4.48
C THR A 144 22.22 3.55 4.94
N SER A 145 22.72 4.49 4.15
CA SER A 145 23.83 5.38 4.54
C SER A 145 23.33 6.61 5.30
N PRO A 146 24.04 7.09 6.33
CA PRO A 146 23.71 8.34 7.00
C PRO A 146 23.94 9.56 6.08
N ILE A 147 23.27 10.67 6.36
CA ILE A 147 23.45 11.94 5.64
C ILE A 147 24.61 12.69 6.30
N PRO A 148 25.74 12.92 5.61
CA PRO A 148 26.91 13.57 6.21
C PRO A 148 26.61 14.98 6.70
N GLY A 149 27.02 15.30 7.92
CA GLY A 149 26.94 16.65 8.49
C GLY A 149 25.55 17.09 8.97
N ASP A 150 24.53 16.24 8.82
CA ASP A 150 23.17 16.53 9.30
C ASP A 150 22.58 15.31 10.05
N PRO A 151 22.78 15.25 11.37
CA PRO A 151 22.23 14.17 12.18
C PRO A 151 20.70 14.24 12.32
N GLU A 152 20.07 15.41 12.14
CA GLU A 152 18.61 15.51 12.14
C GLU A 152 18.00 14.92 10.87
N ALA A 153 18.58 15.23 9.71
CA ALA A 153 18.16 14.63 8.45
C ALA A 153 18.40 13.12 8.45
N THR A 154 19.51 12.67 9.03
CA THR A 154 19.78 11.24 9.22
C THR A 154 18.73 10.57 10.10
N LEU A 155 18.33 11.20 11.21
CA LEU A 155 17.25 10.69 12.07
C LEU A 155 15.92 10.57 11.31
N ARG A 156 15.54 11.59 10.54
CA ARG A 156 14.32 11.56 9.72
C ARG A 156 14.38 10.48 8.64
N LYS A 157 15.52 10.34 7.96
CA LYS A 157 15.77 9.28 6.97
C LYS A 157 15.64 7.89 7.60
N ALA A 158 16.30 7.66 8.72
CA ALA A 158 16.26 6.39 9.45
C ALA A 158 14.82 6.00 9.85
N GLN A 159 14.04 6.95 10.37
CA GLN A 159 12.64 6.71 10.72
C GLN A 159 11.79 6.37 9.50
N GLN A 160 12.01 7.06 8.37
CA GLN A 160 11.31 6.77 7.12
C GLN A 160 11.62 5.37 6.61
N LEU A 161 12.91 4.98 6.61
CA LEU A 161 13.36 3.67 6.18
C LEU A 161 12.80 2.55 7.06
N ARG A 162 12.79 2.74 8.39
CA ARG A 162 12.20 1.78 9.32
C ARG A 162 10.70 1.59 9.07
N ARG A 163 9.97 2.69 8.80
CA ARG A 163 8.55 2.62 8.43
C ARG A 163 8.34 1.91 7.10
N ALA A 164 9.19 2.19 6.11
CA ALA A 164 9.10 1.57 4.79
C ALA A 164 9.35 0.07 4.84
N ALA A 165 10.35 -0.37 5.59
CA ALA A 165 10.64 -1.79 5.78
C ALA A 165 9.48 -2.55 6.47
N ASN A 166 8.71 -1.89 7.31
CA ASN A 166 7.54 -2.47 7.99
C ASN A 166 6.20 -2.13 7.31
N ALA A 167 6.22 -1.59 6.09
CA ALA A 167 5.01 -1.07 5.45
C ALA A 167 4.04 -2.15 4.94
N PRO A 168 4.49 -3.25 4.30
CA PRO A 168 3.59 -4.33 3.91
C PRO A 168 3.08 -5.13 5.11
N ALA A 169 1.92 -5.77 4.94
CA ALA A 169 1.32 -6.59 5.99
C ALA A 169 2.18 -7.80 6.39
N GLU A 170 2.95 -8.34 5.44
CA GLU A 170 3.87 -9.47 5.65
C GLU A 170 5.27 -9.06 5.23
N PRO A 171 6.08 -8.43 6.11
CA PRO A 171 7.45 -8.05 5.78
C PRO A 171 8.32 -9.29 5.57
N SER A 172 9.23 -9.23 4.58
CA SER A 172 10.18 -10.32 4.32
C SER A 172 11.36 -10.29 5.30
N SER A 173 12.14 -11.37 5.30
CA SER A 173 13.39 -11.42 6.09
C SER A 173 14.42 -10.36 5.67
N GLN A 174 14.38 -9.91 4.40
CA GLN A 174 15.24 -8.85 3.89
C GLN A 174 14.81 -7.50 4.45
N ASP A 175 13.51 -7.22 4.47
CA ASP A 175 12.96 -5.98 5.02
C ASP A 175 13.25 -5.87 6.51
N GLY A 176 13.16 -6.99 7.24
CA GLY A 176 13.58 -7.04 8.64
C GLY A 176 15.04 -6.63 8.87
N ARG A 177 15.97 -6.98 7.95
CA ARG A 177 17.37 -6.54 8.03
C ARG A 177 17.51 -5.04 7.78
N VAL A 178 16.78 -4.51 6.81
CA VAL A 178 16.73 -3.07 6.52
C VAL A 178 16.17 -2.31 7.72
N ALA A 179 15.09 -2.81 8.34
CA ALA A 179 14.51 -2.21 9.55
C ALA A 179 15.51 -2.17 10.70
N ALA A 180 16.28 -3.25 10.91
CA ALA A 180 17.32 -3.31 11.93
C ALA A 180 18.48 -2.32 11.65
N GLN A 181 18.91 -2.21 10.39
CA GLN A 181 19.93 -1.22 9.98
C GLN A 181 19.44 0.21 10.18
N ALA A 182 18.19 0.51 9.80
CA ALA A 182 17.57 1.80 10.01
C ALA A 182 17.43 2.13 11.51
N ALA A 183 17.09 1.15 12.35
CA ALA A 183 17.04 1.34 13.80
C ALA A 183 18.41 1.67 14.41
N LYS A 184 19.49 1.03 13.91
CA LYS A 184 20.86 1.36 14.31
C LYS A 184 21.23 2.79 13.92
N MET A 185 20.93 3.19 12.68
CA MET A 185 21.17 4.56 12.19
C MET A 185 20.39 5.59 13.03
N GLU A 186 19.15 5.31 13.41
CA GLU A 186 18.34 6.18 14.28
C GLU A 186 18.99 6.36 15.66
N LEU A 187 19.57 5.31 16.23
CA LEU A 187 20.25 5.38 17.52
C LEU A 187 21.54 6.22 17.43
N GLU A 188 22.33 6.00 16.39
CA GLU A 188 23.57 6.76 16.13
C GLU A 188 23.27 8.25 15.93
N ALA A 189 22.29 8.58 15.08
CA ALA A 189 21.87 9.96 14.84
C ALA A 189 21.37 10.67 16.12
N ARG A 190 20.61 9.96 16.98
CA ARG A 190 20.20 10.51 18.29
C ARG A 190 21.36 10.74 19.24
N ALA A 191 22.41 9.93 19.19
CA ALA A 191 23.60 10.13 19.99
C ALA A 191 24.39 11.36 19.50
N GLU A 192 24.54 11.50 18.18
CA GLU A 192 25.18 12.66 17.54
C GLU A 192 24.42 13.97 17.82
N LEU A 193 23.09 13.96 17.77
CA LEU A 193 22.27 15.14 18.11
C LEU A 193 22.53 15.61 19.54
N ARG A 194 22.51 14.69 20.50
CA ARG A 194 22.78 15.04 21.92
C ARG A 194 24.19 15.58 22.12
N ALA A 195 25.18 15.02 21.42
CA ALA A 195 26.56 15.52 21.48
C ALA A 195 26.68 16.92 20.89
N LYS A 196 25.98 17.19 19.77
CA LYS A 196 25.93 18.50 19.14
C LYS A 196 25.25 19.55 20.03
N GLU A 197 24.09 19.21 20.61
CA GLU A 197 23.37 20.07 21.56
C GLU A 197 24.23 20.42 22.79
N ALA A 198 24.97 19.45 23.33
CA ALA A 198 25.87 19.67 24.45
C ALA A 198 27.03 20.62 24.07
N ALA A 199 27.65 20.43 22.91
CA ALA A 199 28.71 21.29 22.41
C ALA A 199 28.23 22.73 22.16
N GLU A 200 27.04 22.88 21.56
CA GLU A 200 26.41 24.20 21.34
C GLU A 200 26.07 24.91 22.67
N ALA A 201 25.62 24.17 23.68
CA ALA A 201 25.37 24.71 25.01
C ALA A 201 26.65 25.17 25.72
N GLU A 202 27.75 24.42 25.59
CA GLU A 202 29.06 24.83 26.11
C GLU A 202 29.59 26.08 25.40
N GLU A 203 29.46 26.15 24.07
CA GLU A 203 29.86 27.31 23.29
C GLU A 203 29.05 28.56 23.69
N GLN A 204 27.72 28.45 23.80
CA GLN A 204 26.87 29.55 24.27
C GLN A 204 27.20 29.98 25.70
N ASN A 205 27.56 29.05 26.58
CA ASN A 205 27.96 29.38 27.96
C ASN A 205 29.31 30.10 28.00
N SER A 206 30.27 29.71 27.15
CA SER A 206 31.56 30.40 27.02
C SER A 206 31.41 31.82 26.44
N LEU A 207 30.49 32.03 25.49
CA LEU A 207 30.18 33.35 24.93
C LEU A 207 29.43 34.27 25.92
N ARG A 208 28.61 33.70 26.82
CA ARG A 208 27.93 34.45 27.89
C ARG A 208 28.79 34.70 29.12
N GLY A 209 29.83 33.89 29.33
CA GLY A 209 30.73 33.95 30.48
C GLY A 209 31.68 35.14 30.54
N ASP A 210 31.78 35.95 29.48
CA ASP A 210 32.60 37.16 29.44
C ASP A 210 31.85 38.45 29.86
N ASP A 211 30.52 38.44 29.94
CA ASP A 211 29.71 39.62 30.38
C ASP A 211 29.30 39.56 31.87
N VAL A 212 29.46 38.41 32.55
CA VAL A 212 28.96 38.17 33.93
C VAL A 212 30.09 37.80 34.89
N LYS A 213 31.23 38.52 34.84
CA LYS A 213 32.37 38.33 35.77
C LYS A 213 32.58 39.45 36.78
N LYS A 214 31.57 40.30 37.02
CA LYS A 214 31.52 41.17 38.19
C LYS A 214 30.11 41.10 38.76
N GLU A 215 30.01 40.84 40.07
CA GLU A 215 28.77 40.65 40.83
C GLU A 215 28.20 39.22 40.60
N ASP A 216 28.46 38.21 41.42
CA ASP A 216 28.13 38.15 42.83
C ASP A 216 28.75 36.87 43.46
N GLU A 217 29.98 36.98 43.96
CA GLU A 217 30.59 35.99 44.87
C GLU A 217 30.35 36.43 46.31
N SER A 218 29.11 36.44 46.80
CA SER A 218 28.87 36.63 48.25
C SER A 218 27.51 36.17 48.77
N GLN A 219 27.12 34.90 48.57
CA GLN A 219 26.09 34.24 49.41
C GLN A 219 25.92 32.73 49.11
N ALA A 220 26.94 31.92 49.40
CA ALA A 220 26.84 30.46 49.23
C ALA A 220 27.55 29.70 50.38
N ALA A 221 27.00 29.75 51.58
CA ALA A 221 27.43 28.87 52.68
C ALA A 221 26.30 28.42 53.62
N GLY A 222 25.02 28.65 53.26
CA GLY A 222 23.86 28.30 54.11
C GLY A 222 22.80 27.39 53.47
N SER A 223 22.86 27.10 52.17
CA SER A 223 21.74 26.51 51.41
C SER A 223 22.02 25.12 50.80
N ALA A 224 23.09 24.43 51.23
CA ALA A 224 23.45 23.13 50.69
C ALA A 224 22.54 22.00 51.22
N GLY A 225 22.10 22.07 52.48
CA GLY A 225 21.24 21.06 53.11
C GLY A 225 19.81 21.05 52.57
N ASP A 226 19.19 22.23 52.44
CA ASP A 226 17.81 22.36 51.94
C ASP A 226 17.69 22.03 50.44
N ALA A 227 18.73 22.31 49.66
CA ALA A 227 18.76 21.96 48.24
C ALA A 227 18.92 20.45 48.01
N GLU A 228 19.58 19.72 48.90
CA GLU A 228 19.73 18.26 48.82
C GLU A 228 18.44 17.54 49.26
N LEU A 229 17.78 18.01 50.31
CA LEU A 229 16.46 17.52 50.75
C LEU A 229 15.39 17.69 49.67
N ALA A 230 15.30 18.88 49.06
CA ALA A 230 14.36 19.13 47.97
C ALA A 230 14.64 18.31 46.70
N ARG A 231 15.89 17.86 46.49
CA ARG A 231 16.23 16.96 45.39
C ARG A 231 15.79 15.53 45.67
N ARG A 232 15.99 15.04 46.91
CA ARG A 232 15.55 13.70 47.33
C ARG A 232 14.04 13.57 47.30
N GLU A 233 13.29 14.56 47.79
CA GLU A 233 11.82 14.52 47.76
C GLU A 233 11.28 14.46 46.31
N ARG A 234 11.86 15.22 45.38
CA ARG A 234 11.49 15.16 43.96
C ARG A 234 11.87 13.83 43.31
N GLU A 235 12.97 13.22 43.74
CA GLU A 235 13.41 11.92 43.24
C GLU A 235 12.49 10.80 43.77
N GLU A 236 12.08 10.86 45.03
CA GLU A 236 11.09 9.96 45.62
C GLU A 236 9.71 10.10 44.97
N GLU A 237 9.26 11.32 44.69
CA GLU A 237 8.02 11.55 43.95
C GLU A 237 8.08 10.98 42.52
N ARG A 238 9.22 11.12 41.84
CA ARG A 238 9.42 10.54 40.50
C ARG A 238 9.41 9.02 40.54
N ILE A 239 10.08 8.42 41.51
CA ILE A 239 10.09 6.96 41.69
C ILE A 239 8.67 6.46 41.99
N ALA A 240 7.93 7.14 42.86
CA ALA A 240 6.54 6.79 43.15
C ALA A 240 5.62 6.95 41.93
N GLN A 241 5.85 7.95 41.08
CA GLN A 241 5.11 8.12 39.82
C GLN A 241 5.43 7.00 38.82
N ASP A 242 6.71 6.65 38.69
CA ASP A 242 7.17 5.58 37.80
C ASP A 242 6.66 4.21 38.27
N GLU A 243 6.64 3.94 39.58
CA GLU A 243 6.06 2.72 40.15
C GLU A 243 4.56 2.62 39.89
N ASN A 244 3.81 3.71 40.11
CA ASN A 244 2.37 3.74 39.83
C ASN A 244 2.07 3.53 38.34
N ARG A 245 2.93 4.07 37.45
CA ARG A 245 2.83 3.87 36.02
C ARG A 245 3.05 2.41 35.65
N LEU A 246 4.10 1.79 36.17
CA LEU A 246 4.43 0.38 35.90
C LEU A 246 3.34 -0.56 36.40
N GLN A 247 2.75 -0.29 37.56
CA GLN A 247 1.62 -1.07 38.09
C GLN A 247 0.39 -0.99 37.18
N ARG A 248 0.09 0.20 36.63
CA ARG A 248 -1.00 0.35 35.66
C ARG A 248 -0.73 -0.40 34.37
N GLU A 249 0.48 -0.30 33.83
CA GLU A 249 0.87 -1.02 32.62
C GLU A 249 0.82 -2.55 32.83
N GLN A 250 1.18 -3.05 34.01
CA GLN A 250 1.03 -4.47 34.35
C GLN A 250 -0.44 -4.92 34.41
N LEU A 251 -1.32 -4.11 34.99
CA LEU A 251 -2.75 -4.40 35.06
C LEU A 251 -3.40 -4.38 33.67
N GLU A 252 -3.07 -3.38 32.85
CA GLU A 252 -3.54 -3.28 31.47
C GLU A 252 -3.10 -4.51 30.64
N PHE A 253 -1.85 -4.94 30.82
CA PHE A 253 -1.34 -6.14 30.16
C PHE A 253 -2.07 -7.41 30.63
N GLU A 254 -2.35 -7.56 31.91
CA GLU A 254 -3.11 -8.70 32.44
C GLU A 254 -4.56 -8.71 31.93
N GLU A 255 -5.21 -7.54 31.86
CA GLU A 255 -6.54 -7.39 31.27
C GLU A 255 -6.55 -7.73 29.77
N GLU A 256 -5.54 -7.29 29.04
CA GLU A 256 -5.41 -7.58 27.62
C GLU A 256 -5.21 -9.08 27.36
N GLN A 257 -4.37 -9.75 28.16
CA GLN A 257 -4.22 -11.21 28.09
C GLN A 257 -5.53 -11.93 28.38
N ARG A 258 -6.26 -11.53 29.42
CA ARG A 258 -7.58 -12.10 29.72
C ARG A 258 -8.57 -11.90 28.57
N LEU A 259 -8.53 -10.74 27.93
CA LEU A 259 -9.41 -10.45 26.79
C LEU A 259 -9.05 -11.31 25.58
N LEU A 260 -7.76 -11.53 25.33
CA LEU A 260 -7.28 -12.43 24.28
C LEU A 260 -7.72 -13.87 24.54
N ASP A 261 -7.57 -14.36 25.76
CA ASP A 261 -8.03 -15.70 26.16
C ASP A 261 -9.54 -15.83 25.98
N GLN A 262 -10.33 -14.82 26.36
CA GLN A 262 -11.77 -14.81 26.13
C GLN A 262 -12.13 -14.81 24.63
N ARG A 263 -11.40 -14.07 23.79
CA ARG A 263 -11.61 -14.08 22.34
C ARG A 263 -11.27 -15.43 21.73
N GLN A 264 -10.18 -16.06 22.17
CA GLN A 264 -9.78 -17.39 21.72
C GLN A 264 -10.82 -18.43 22.12
N ALA A 265 -11.22 -18.47 23.39
CA ALA A 265 -12.28 -19.37 23.87
C ALA A 265 -13.60 -19.17 23.11
N ARG A 266 -13.98 -17.91 22.81
CA ARG A 266 -15.16 -17.61 22.00
C ARG A 266 -15.02 -18.09 20.55
N ALA A 267 -13.84 -17.94 19.95
CA ALA A 267 -13.57 -18.43 18.60
C ALA A 267 -13.60 -19.96 18.54
N GLU A 268 -13.07 -20.64 19.56
CA GLU A 268 -13.13 -22.10 19.68
C GLU A 268 -14.57 -22.61 19.77
N LEU A 269 -15.41 -21.99 20.61
CA LEU A 269 -16.84 -22.32 20.70
C LEU A 269 -17.57 -22.14 19.35
N PHE A 270 -17.26 -21.07 18.63
CA PHE A 270 -17.84 -20.82 17.31
C PHE A 270 -17.38 -21.88 16.29
N ASN A 271 -16.09 -22.21 16.28
CA ASN A 271 -15.55 -23.25 15.42
C ASN A 271 -16.12 -24.63 15.75
N GLU A 272 -16.28 -24.95 17.04
CA GLU A 272 -16.86 -26.21 17.49
C GLU A 272 -18.33 -26.33 17.09
N SER A 273 -19.12 -25.26 17.25
CA SER A 273 -20.52 -25.26 16.81
C SER A 273 -20.65 -25.38 15.28
N THR A 274 -19.76 -24.73 14.53
CA THR A 274 -19.69 -24.86 13.07
C THR A 274 -19.35 -26.29 12.66
N ARG A 275 -18.35 -26.92 13.30
CA ARG A 275 -17.99 -28.33 13.07
C ARG A 275 -19.15 -29.27 13.41
N ARG A 276 -19.82 -29.07 14.55
CA ARG A 276 -21.00 -29.85 14.93
C ARG A 276 -22.12 -29.73 13.91
N ASN A 277 -22.40 -28.53 13.40
CA ASN A 277 -23.42 -28.33 12.37
C ASN A 277 -23.05 -29.03 11.05
N ILE A 278 -21.77 -28.96 10.64
CA ILE A 278 -21.27 -29.67 9.46
C ILE A 278 -21.43 -31.18 9.63
N ASP A 279 -21.07 -31.73 10.80
CA ASP A 279 -21.20 -33.16 11.09
C ASP A 279 -22.66 -33.63 11.14
N ILE A 280 -23.56 -32.82 11.71
CA ILE A 280 -25.00 -33.10 11.72
C ILE A 280 -25.56 -33.11 10.29
N ASN A 281 -25.24 -32.09 9.49
CA ASN A 281 -25.67 -32.01 8.10
C ASN A 281 -25.13 -33.18 7.28
N ARG A 282 -23.86 -33.55 7.49
CA ARG A 282 -23.25 -34.72 6.85
C ARG A 282 -23.96 -36.02 7.24
N ARG A 283 -24.23 -36.23 8.53
CA ARG A 283 -24.97 -37.42 9.00
C ARG A 283 -26.41 -37.47 8.48
N LEU A 284 -27.09 -36.33 8.36
CA LEU A 284 -28.44 -36.24 7.79
C LEU A 284 -28.47 -36.62 6.30
N ILE A 285 -27.42 -36.25 5.56
CA ILE A 285 -27.20 -36.69 4.17
C ILE A 285 -26.92 -38.20 4.13
N GLU A 286 -26.04 -38.72 4.98
CA GLU A 286 -25.68 -40.15 5.05
C GLU A 286 -26.86 -41.06 5.48
N ILE A 287 -27.77 -40.58 6.34
CA ILE A 287 -28.98 -41.30 6.78
C ILE A 287 -30.10 -41.22 5.71
N GLY A 288 -29.94 -40.41 4.66
CA GLY A 288 -30.88 -40.32 3.55
C GLY A 288 -32.16 -39.53 3.87
N VAL A 289 -32.12 -38.62 4.85
CA VAL A 289 -33.26 -37.75 5.20
C VAL A 289 -33.54 -36.72 4.10
N PHE A 290 -32.52 -36.37 3.30
CA PHE A 290 -32.68 -35.59 2.08
C PHE A 290 -32.54 -36.52 0.87
N ALA A 291 -33.66 -36.87 0.23
CA ALA A 291 -33.65 -37.55 -1.06
C ALA A 291 -33.07 -36.60 -2.13
N ASP A 292 -32.14 -37.11 -2.95
CA ASP A 292 -31.56 -36.43 -4.11
C ASP A 292 -32.64 -36.02 -5.12
N ASN A 293 -33.30 -34.89 -4.90
CA ASN A 293 -34.13 -34.23 -5.90
C ASN A 293 -33.26 -33.29 -6.73
N ASN A 294 -32.35 -33.86 -7.51
CA ASN A 294 -31.64 -33.14 -8.57
C ASN A 294 -32.53 -33.07 -9.83
N ALA A 295 -33.74 -32.51 -9.67
CA ALA A 295 -34.75 -32.37 -10.71
C ALA A 295 -35.28 -30.92 -10.74
N VAL A 296 -34.40 -29.96 -10.98
CA VAL A 296 -34.78 -28.60 -11.35
C VAL A 296 -34.10 -28.27 -12.68
N GLY A 297 -34.80 -28.54 -13.78
CA GLY A 297 -34.28 -28.22 -15.11
C GLY A 297 -35.02 -28.77 -16.34
N SER A 298 -36.21 -29.37 -16.22
CA SER A 298 -36.96 -29.85 -17.40
C SER A 298 -38.47 -29.64 -17.27
N PHE A 299 -38.90 -28.38 -17.43
CA PHE A 299 -40.31 -28.04 -17.60
C PHE A 299 -40.47 -26.95 -18.68
N LEU A 300 -39.81 -27.08 -19.82
CA LEU A 300 -40.09 -26.27 -21.01
C LEU A 300 -39.92 -27.13 -22.27
N ASN A 301 -40.85 -28.05 -22.51
CA ASN A 301 -41.21 -28.47 -23.86
C ASN A 301 -42.56 -29.20 -23.83
N LYS A 302 -43.63 -28.41 -23.80
CA LYS A 302 -44.93 -28.84 -24.30
C LYS A 302 -45.63 -27.64 -24.92
N THR A 303 -45.43 -27.47 -26.22
CA THR A 303 -46.33 -26.67 -27.05
C THR A 303 -46.54 -27.41 -28.37
N VAL A 304 -47.82 -27.74 -28.57
CA VAL A 304 -48.55 -28.14 -29.80
C VAL A 304 -48.17 -29.46 -30.45
#